data_AF-A0A3N9VRA4-F1
#
_entry.id   AF-A0A3N9VRA4-F1
#
_cell.length_a   1.000
_cell.length_b   1.000
_cell.length_c   1.000
_cell.angle_alpha   90.00
_cell.angle_beta   90.00
_cell.angle_gamma   90.00
#
_symmetry.space_group_name_H-M   'P 1'
#
loop_
_entity.id
_entity.type
_entity.pdbx_description
1 polymer ?
#
loop_
_entity_poly.entity_id
_entity_poly.type
_entity_poly.pdbx_seq_one_letter_code
_entity_poly.pdbx_strand_id
1 'polypeptide(L)' 'MPTLHVRNVPKDLHDRIQALAQSRNRSTSAQVINMLSSAIEEEELRHSRSRILAAARRRRFTYAQDVPDSSTLLREDRER' A
#
# COMPACT_ATOMS: atom_id res chain seq x y z
N MET A 1 -2.52 11.22 28.67
CA MET A 1 -2.72 10.99 27.22
C MET A 1 -1.72 11.84 26.47
N PRO A 2 -1.04 11.33 25.44
CA PRO A 2 -0.16 12.14 24.61
C PRO A 2 -1.00 13.17 23.84
N THR A 3 -0.56 14.43 23.83
CA THR A 3 -1.22 15.54 23.11
C THR A 3 -0.33 15.99 21.98
N LEU A 4 -0.83 15.93 20.76
CA LEU A 4 -0.14 16.47 19.58
C LEU A 4 -0.61 17.90 19.32
N HIS A 5 0.30 18.85 19.30
CA HIS A 5 0.02 20.24 18.95
C HIS A 5 0.66 20.58 17.60
N VAL A 6 -0.17 20.86 16.60
CA VAL A 6 0.29 21.24 15.26
C VAL A 6 0.10 22.74 15.09
N ARG A 7 1.19 23.45 14.78
CA ARG A 7 1.19 24.90 14.53
C ARG A 7 1.28 25.18 13.04
N ASN A 8 0.88 26.39 12.65
CA ASN A 8 0.98 26.90 11.27
C ASN A 8 0.22 26.03 10.24
N VAL A 9 -0.92 25.46 10.64
CA VAL A 9 -1.81 24.76 9.71
C VAL A 9 -2.39 25.80 8.74
N PRO A 10 -2.22 25.63 7.42
CA PRO A 10 -2.83 26.53 6.44
C PRO A 10 -4.35 26.56 6.64
N LYS A 11 -4.94 27.76 6.53
CA LYS A 11 -6.38 27.95 6.75
C LYS A 11 -7.23 27.03 5.86
N ASP A 12 -6.89 26.93 4.57
CA ASP A 12 -7.56 26.02 3.62
C ASP A 12 -7.54 24.57 4.13
N LEU A 13 -6.38 24.08 4.59
CA LEU A 13 -6.27 22.71 5.09
C LEU A 13 -7.15 22.50 6.33
N HIS A 14 -7.16 23.45 7.26
CA HIS A 14 -8.03 23.40 8.44
C HIS A 14 -9.51 23.34 8.03
N ASP A 15 -9.94 24.22 7.13
CA ASP A 15 -11.33 24.31 6.68
C ASP A 15 -11.77 23.02 5.97
N ARG A 16 -10.91 22.42 5.17
CA ARG A 16 -11.15 21.11 4.52
C ARG A 16 -11.30 19.98 5.52
N ILE A 17 -10.46 19.93 6.57
CA ILE A 17 -10.57 18.92 7.63
C ILE A 17 -11.88 19.10 8.39
N GLN A 18 -12.27 20.35 8.67
CA GLN A 18 -13.52 20.65 9.35
C GLN A 18 -14.74 20.24 8.53
N ALA A 19 -14.76 20.53 7.23
CA ALA A 19 -15.83 20.10 6.32
C ALA A 19 -15.94 18.57 6.25
N LEU A 20 -14.81 17.86 6.19
CA LEU A 20 -14.78 16.40 6.24
C LEU A 20 -15.32 15.86 7.56
N ALA A 21 -14.94 16.48 8.69
CA ALA A 21 -15.43 16.08 10.01
C ALA A 21 -16.96 16.24 10.12
N GLN A 22 -17.50 17.37 9.63
CA GLN A 22 -18.95 17.62 9.59
C GLN A 22 -19.68 16.59 8.72
N SER A 23 -19.18 16.31 7.51
CA SER A 23 -19.79 15.32 6.60
C SER A 23 -19.86 13.91 7.19
N ARG A 24 -18.97 13.60 8.14
CA ARG A 24 -18.87 12.29 8.81
C ARG A 24 -19.48 12.29 10.21
N ASN A 25 -20.14 13.36 10.63
CA ASN A 25 -20.70 13.55 11.97
C ASN A 25 -19.68 13.29 13.09
N ARG A 26 -18.45 13.81 12.93
CA ARG A 26 -17.35 13.66 13.90
C ARG A 26 -16.81 15.00 14.33
N SER A 27 -16.20 15.04 15.51
CA SER A 27 -15.40 16.20 15.92
C SER A 27 -14.15 16.31 15.05
N THR A 28 -13.63 17.54 14.91
CA THR A 28 -12.40 17.80 14.14
C THR A 28 -11.23 16.97 14.68
N SER A 29 -11.07 16.90 16.00
CA SER A 29 -10.02 16.09 16.64
C SER A 29 -10.17 14.60 16.33
N ALA A 30 -11.40 14.05 16.38
CA ALA A 30 -11.64 12.66 16.04
C ALA A 30 -11.34 12.37 14.55
N GLN A 31 -11.69 13.31 13.67
CA GLN A 31 -11.39 13.19 12.24
C GLN A 31 -9.88 13.25 11.98
N VAL A 32 -9.13 14.11 12.68
CA VAL A 32 -7.66 14.18 12.59
C VAL A 32 -7.03 12.86 13.04
N ILE A 33 -7.46 12.31 14.18
CA ILE A 33 -6.96 11.02 14.68
C ILE A 33 -7.22 9.91 13.65
N ASN A 34 -8.42 9.87 13.08
CA ASN A 34 -8.77 8.87 12.08
C ASN A 34 -7.89 8.99 10.83
N MET A 35 -7.66 10.21 10.33
CA MET A 35 -6.78 10.44 9.18
C MET A 35 -5.34 10.02 9.46
N LEU A 36 -4.83 10.30 10.66
CA LEU A 36 -3.47 9.90 11.07
C LEU A 36 -3.35 8.37 11.17
N SER A 37 -4.34 7.68 11.74
CA SER A 37 -4.37 6.21 11.81
C SER A 37 -4.33 5.60 10.41
N SER A 38 -5.21 6.05 9.52
CA SER A 38 -5.26 5.53 8.16
C SER A 38 -3.99 5.80 7.36
N ALA A 39 -3.34 6.95 7.58
CA ALA A 39 -2.07 7.26 6.93
C ALA A 39 -0.94 6.32 7.39
N ILE A 40 -0.88 5.97 8.68
CA ILE A 40 0.09 5.02 9.21
C ILE A 40 -0.15 3.63 8.64
N GLU A 41 -1.40 3.15 8.67
CA GLU A 41 -1.77 1.85 8.12
C GLU A 41 -1.42 1.74 6.62
N GLU A 42 -1.67 2.81 5.86
CA GLU A 42 -1.33 2.84 4.43
C GLU A 42 0.19 2.79 4.19
N GLU A 43 0.97 3.50 5.00
CA GLU A 43 2.44 3.49 4.89
C GLU A 43 3.02 2.13 5.26
N GLU A 44 2.52 1.49 6.32
CA GLU A 44 2.89 0.12 6.69
C GLU A 44 2.53 -0.88 5.58
N LEU A 45 1.36 -0.72 4.96
CA LEU A 45 0.94 -1.55 3.84
C LEU A 45 1.84 -1.35 2.61
N ARG A 46 2.25 -0.11 2.31
CA ARG A 46 3.20 0.18 1.23
C ARG A 46 4.56 -0.48 1.48
N HIS A 47 5.09 -0.38 2.70
CA HIS A 47 6.34 -1.04 3.08
C HIS A 47 6.25 -2.57 3.02
N SER A 48 5.14 -3.16 3.47
CA SER A 48 4.97 -4.61 3.40
C SER A 48 4.90 -5.09 1.95
N ARG A 49 4.15 -4.40 1.08
CA ARG A 49 4.06 -4.70 -0.36
C ARG A 49 5.42 -4.61 -1.04
N SER A 50 6.18 -3.54 -0.80
CA SER A 50 7.51 -3.39 -1.40
C SER A 50 8.46 -4.50 -0.95
N ARG A 51 8.40 -4.90 0.33
CA ARG A 51 9.18 -6.03 0.87
C ARG A 51 8.80 -7.36 0.21
N ILE A 52 7.50 -7.63 0.05
CA ILE A 52 7.01 -8.86 -0.61
C ILE A 52 7.48 -8.90 -2.07
N LEU A 53 7.33 -7.80 -2.81
CA LEU A 53 7.78 -7.71 -4.20
C LEU A 53 9.30 -7.88 -4.33
N ALA A 54 10.08 -7.30 -3.41
CA ALA A 54 11.52 -7.50 -3.37
C ALA A 54 11.90 -8.96 -3.09
N ALA A 55 11.21 -9.62 -2.15
CA ALA A 55 11.43 -11.04 -1.85
C ALA A 55 11.05 -11.94 -3.05
N ALA A 56 9.92 -11.67 -3.71
CA ALA A 56 9.50 -12.39 -4.91
C ALA A 56 10.50 -12.21 -6.06
N ARG A 57 11.04 -10.99 -6.25
CA ARG A 57 12.07 -10.72 -7.25
C ARG A 57 13.37 -11.48 -6.97
N ARG A 58 13.81 -11.56 -5.72
CA ARG A 58 15.02 -12.32 -5.33
C ARG A 58 14.86 -13.83 -5.50
N ARG A 59 13.66 -14.36 -5.26
CA ARG A 59 13.35 -15.79 -5.39
C ARG A 59 12.90 -16.18 -6.81
N ARG A 60 12.86 -15.23 -7.74
CA ARG A 60 12.40 -15.49 -9.09
C ARG A 60 13.44 -16.37 -9.78
N PHE A 61 13.10 -17.65 -9.94
CA PHE A 61 13.87 -18.56 -10.75
C PHE A 61 13.82 -18.09 -12.20
N THR A 62 14.99 -17.86 -12.79
CA THR A 62 15.14 -17.53 -14.20
C THR A 62 15.69 -18.75 -14.91
N TYR A 63 14.97 -19.25 -15.91
CA TYR A 63 15.46 -20.30 -16.79
C TYR A 63 16.71 -19.82 -17.53
N ALA A 64 17.66 -20.73 -17.79
CA ALA A 64 18.70 -20.48 -18.77
C ALA A 64 18.04 -20.26 -20.15
N GLN A 65 18.63 -19.46 -21.03
CA GLN A 65 18.02 -19.14 -22.33
C GLN A 65 17.85 -20.36 -23.25
N ASP A 66 18.60 -21.43 -22.99
CA ASP A 66 18.60 -22.67 -23.79
C ASP A 66 17.61 -23.74 -23.31
N VAL A 67 16.62 -23.39 -22.49
CA VAL A 67 15.59 -24.34 -22.04
C VAL A 67 14.45 -24.39 -23.07
N PRO A 68 14.04 -25.59 -23.54
CA PRO A 68 12.91 -25.74 -24.46
C PRO A 68 11.65 -25.10 -23.89
N ASP A 69 10.82 -24.50 -24.75
CA ASP A 69 9.56 -23.92 -24.32
C ASP A 69 8.66 -25.03 -23.72
N SER A 70 7.99 -24.70 -22.62
CA SER A 70 6.96 -25.54 -22.01
C SER A 70 5.95 -26.10 -23.02
N SER A 71 5.62 -25.34 -24.07
CA SER A 71 4.73 -25.79 -25.13
C SER A 71 5.32 -26.90 -26.02
N THR A 72 6.64 -26.92 -26.21
CA THR A 72 7.34 -27.99 -26.95
C THR A 72 7.35 -29.30 -26.15
N LEU A 73 7.66 -29.25 -24.86
CA LEU A 73 7.66 -30.42 -23.98
C LEU A 73 6.26 -31.05 -23.84
N LEU A 74 5.21 -30.24 -23.74
CA LEU A 74 3.83 -30.74 -23.68
C LEU A 74 3.36 -31.38 -24.99
N ARG A 75 3.95 -31.00 -26.13
CA ARG A 75 3.62 -31.60 -27.43
C ARG A 75 4.29 -32.96 -27.55
N GLU A 76 5.56 -33.08 -27.16
CA GLU A 76 6.29 -34.35 -27.11
C GLU A 76 5.60 -35.39 -26.21
N ASP A 77 5.09 -34.98 -25.05
CA ASP A 77 4.42 -35.88 -24.11
C ASP A 77 3.05 -36.39 -24.63
N ARG A 78 2.37 -35.62 -25.49
CA ARG A 78 1.11 -36.05 -26.13
C ARG A 78 1.30 -36.97 -27.32
N GLU A 79 2.48 -36.96 -27.93
CA GLU A 79 2.82 -37.82 -29.07
C GLU A 79 3.38 -39.19 -28.61
N ARG A 80 3.47 -39.40 -27.29
CA ARG A 80 3.90 -40.64 -26.63
C ARG A 80 2.74 -41.57 -26.33
#